data_AF-A0A3S1QLU1-F1
#
_entry.id   AF-A0A3S1QLU1-F1
#
_cell.length_a   1.000
_cell.length_b   1.000
_cell.length_c   1.000
_cell.angle_alpha   90.00
_cell.angle_beta   90.00
_cell.angle_gamma   90.00
#
_symmetry.space_group_name_H-M   'P 1'
#
loop_
_entity.id
_entity.type
_entity.pdbx_description
1 polymer ?
#
loop_
_entity_poly.entity_id
_entity_poly.type
_entity_poly.pdbx_seq_one_letter_code
_entity_poly.pdbx_strand_id
1 'polypeptide(L)'
;GICLITPGGKLRQKLVETRVRFKRLPREEIDAYVASGEWRGKAGGYAVQGLAGSFVVKLVGSYTNVVGLPLYETTALLAGEGFKVHASWLTARP
;
A
#
# COMPACT_ATOMS: atom_id res chain seq x y z
N GLY A 1 -2.80 -6.12 5.93
CA GLY A 1 -4.11 -6.72 6.22
C GLY A 1 -5.05 -5.62 6.64
N ILE A 2 -6.35 -5.76 6.39
CA ILE A 2 -7.37 -4.76 6.73
C ILE A 2 -8.47 -5.36 7.58
N CYS A 3 -9.03 -4.55 8.47
CA CYS A 3 -10.15 -4.88 9.32
C CYS A 3 -11.17 -3.72 9.30
N LEU A 4 -12.44 -4.08 9.15
CA LEU A 4 -13.60 -3.19 9.24
C LEU A 4 -14.46 -3.66 10.41
N ILE A 5 -14.78 -2.74 11.31
CA ILE A 5 -15.76 -2.94 12.39
C ILE A 5 -16.93 -2.01 12.08
N THR A 6 -18.12 -2.58 11.88
CA THR A 6 -19.32 -1.77 11.61
C THR A 6 -19.83 -1.12 12.90
N PRO A 7 -20.70 -0.09 12.83
CA PRO A 7 -21.33 0.50 14.02
C PRO A 7 -22.07 -0.51 14.90
N GLY A 8 -22.56 -1.61 14.31
CA GLY A 8 -23.18 -2.72 15.04
C GLY A 8 -22.18 -3.71 15.66
N GLY A 9 -20.88 -3.40 15.68
CA GLY A 9 -19.82 -4.25 16.24
C GLY A 9 -19.40 -5.42 15.36
N LYS A 10 -19.89 -5.52 14.12
CA LYS A 10 -19.61 -6.64 13.23
C LYS A 10 -18.21 -6.52 12.64
N LEU A 11 -17.40 -7.55 12.78
CA LEU A 11 -16.03 -7.60 12.25
C LEU A 11 -15.97 -8.21 10.85
N ARG A 12 -15.18 -7.58 9.98
CA ARG A 12 -14.79 -8.06 8.65
C ARG A 12 -13.29 -7.87 8.47
N GLN A 13 -12.60 -8.90 7.99
CA GLN A 13 -11.15 -8.82 7.78
C GLN A 13 -10.73 -9.46 6.47
N LYS A 14 -9.67 -8.92 5.87
CA LYS A 14 -9.01 -9.47 4.68
C LYS A 14 -7.49 -9.38 4.82
N LEU A 15 -6.83 -10.47 4.47
CA LEU A 15 -5.38 -10.51 4.29
C LEU A 15 -5.07 -10.28 2.81
N VAL A 16 -4.14 -9.36 2.53
CA VAL A 16 -3.68 -9.03 1.18
C VAL A 16 -2.17 -9.15 1.18
N GLU A 17 -1.65 -10.07 0.37
CA GLU A 17 -0.21 -10.26 0.17
C GLU A 17 0.22 -9.53 -1.11
N THR A 18 1.38 -8.91 -1.08
CA THR A 18 1.99 -8.32 -2.27
C THR A 18 3.47 -8.62 -2.27
N ARG A 19 3.97 -9.12 -3.40
CA ARG A 19 5.37 -9.48 -3.58
C ARG A 19 6.04 -8.41 -4.43
N VAL A 20 7.11 -7.84 -3.89
CA VAL A 20 7.93 -6.84 -4.56
C VAL A 20 9.30 -7.47 -4.82
N ARG A 21 9.74 -7.46 -6.08
CA ARG A 21 11.06 -7.91 -6.50
C ARG A 21 11.92 -6.70 -6.80
N PHE A 22 13.07 -6.65 -6.17
CA PHE A 22 14.09 -5.65 -6.43
C PHE A 22 15.08 -6.18 -7.47
N LYS A 23 15.73 -5.28 -8.21
CA LYS A 23 16.92 -5.62 -8.98
C LYS A 23 18.04 -6.07 -8.04
N ARG A 24 19.10 -6.66 -8.61
CA ARG A 24 20.34 -6.85 -7.86
C ARG A 24 20.90 -5.47 -7.53
N LEU A 25 21.00 -5.16 -6.25
CA LEU A 25 21.52 -3.88 -5.77
C LEU A 25 23.04 -3.98 -5.57
N PRO A 26 23.85 -3.23 -6.32
CA PRO A 26 25.26 -3.05 -6.00
C PRO A 26 25.39 -2.22 -4.71
N ARG A 27 26.53 -2.35 -4.04
CA ARG A 27 26.78 -1.71 -2.75
C ARG A 27 26.64 -0.18 -2.82
N GLU A 28 27.12 0.41 -3.90
CA GLU A 28 27.04 1.87 -4.14
C GLU A 28 25.60 2.41 -4.10
N GLU A 29 24.63 1.71 -4.70
CA GLU A 29 23.23 2.13 -4.67
C GLU A 29 22.59 1.97 -3.30
N ILE A 30 23.00 0.92 -2.55
CA ILE A 30 22.55 0.72 -1.18
C ILE A 30 23.06 1.87 -0.31
N ASP A 31 24.35 2.19 -0.41
CA ASP A 31 24.98 3.25 0.37
C ASP A 31 24.36 4.63 0.05
N ALA A 32 24.15 4.93 -1.24
CA ALA A 32 23.47 6.14 -1.67
C ALA A 32 22.02 6.24 -1.14
N TYR A 33 21.27 5.12 -1.17
CA TYR A 33 19.92 5.09 -0.65
C TYR A 33 19.87 5.27 0.87
N VAL A 34 20.77 4.61 1.61
CA VAL A 34 20.88 4.76 3.07
C VAL A 34 21.23 6.20 3.45
N ALA A 35 22.17 6.82 2.71
CA ALA A 35 22.57 8.21 2.90
C ALA A 35 21.42 9.21 2.66
N SER A 36 20.46 8.88 1.79
CA SER A 36 19.27 9.72 1.56
C SER A 36 18.35 9.82 2.78
N GLY A 37 18.39 8.84 3.69
CA GLY A 37 17.54 8.79 4.88
C GLY A 37 16.07 8.41 4.63
N GLU A 38 15.66 8.21 3.38
CA GLU A 38 14.26 7.89 3.01
C GLU A 38 13.75 6.57 3.60
N TRP A 39 14.66 5.65 3.91
CA TRP A 39 14.37 4.38 4.56
C TRP A 39 13.82 4.53 5.99
N ARG A 40 14.05 5.68 6.64
CA ARG A 40 13.67 5.89 8.04
C ARG A 40 12.15 5.84 8.21
N GLY A 41 11.72 5.07 9.21
CA GLY A 41 10.29 4.90 9.51
C GLY A 41 9.51 4.10 8.46
N LYS A 42 10.20 3.41 7.54
CA LYS A 42 9.57 2.55 6.53
C LYS A 42 9.77 1.08 6.88
N ALA A 43 8.70 0.30 6.87
CA ALA A 43 8.78 -1.13 7.04
C ALA A 43 9.58 -1.75 5.87
N GLY A 44 10.55 -2.61 6.18
CA GLY A 44 11.49 -3.13 5.18
C GLY A 44 12.53 -2.12 4.69
N GLY A 45 12.59 -0.93 5.30
CA GLY A 45 13.60 0.08 5.00
C GLY A 45 13.52 0.65 3.59
N TYR A 46 12.35 0.68 2.95
CA TYR A 46 12.19 1.26 1.62
C TYR A 46 10.84 1.98 1.45
N ALA A 47 10.78 3.00 0.61
CA ALA A 47 9.53 3.61 0.16
C ALA A 47 9.33 3.43 -1.34
N VAL A 48 8.31 2.66 -1.75
CA VAL A 48 8.01 2.39 -3.17
C VAL A 48 7.65 3.66 -3.96
N GLN A 49 7.21 4.71 -3.27
CA GLN A 49 6.89 6.02 -3.84
C GLN A 49 8.10 6.95 -3.96
N GLY A 50 9.23 6.60 -3.34
CA GLY A 50 10.45 7.40 -3.35
C GLY A 50 11.57 6.77 -4.18
N LEU A 51 12.81 7.05 -3.82
CA LEU A 51 14.02 6.60 -4.53
C LEU A 51 14.08 5.08 -4.66
N ALA A 52 13.59 4.34 -3.65
CA ALA A 52 13.57 2.88 -3.72
C ALA A 52 12.62 2.33 -4.81
N GLY A 53 11.67 3.13 -5.30
CA GLY A 53 10.87 2.79 -6.47
C GLY A 53 11.72 2.49 -7.71
N SER A 54 12.88 3.14 -7.85
CA SER A 54 13.84 2.88 -8.94
C SER A 54 14.47 1.48 -8.90
N PHE A 55 14.40 0.80 -7.75
CA PHE A 55 14.96 -0.53 -7.56
C PHE A 55 13.96 -1.65 -7.85
N VAL A 56 12.67 -1.34 -7.91
CA VAL A 56 11.59 -2.34 -8.08
C VAL A 56 11.50 -2.76 -9.54
N VAL A 57 11.74 -4.05 -9.82
CA VAL A 57 11.66 -4.62 -11.17
C VAL A 57 10.37 -5.40 -11.42
N LYS A 58 9.68 -5.82 -10.37
CA LYS A 58 8.38 -6.50 -10.48
C LYS A 58 7.57 -6.32 -9.21
N LEU A 59 6.28 -6.06 -9.37
CA LEU A 59 5.30 -6.10 -8.29
C LEU A 59 4.18 -7.06 -8.68
N VAL A 60 3.85 -8.00 -7.80
CA VAL A 60 2.75 -8.94 -7.97
C VAL A 60 1.81 -8.81 -6.79
N GLY A 61 0.59 -8.33 -7.02
CA GLY A 61 -0.40 -8.04 -5.99
C GLY A 61 -0.87 -6.59 -6.04
N SER A 62 -1.10 -5.99 -4.88
CA SER A 62 -1.71 -4.67 -4.75
C SER A 62 -0.66 -3.60 -4.43
N TYR A 63 -0.43 -2.67 -5.36
CA TYR A 63 0.46 -1.52 -5.11
C TYR A 63 0.00 -0.69 -3.91
N THR A 64 -1.30 -0.46 -3.78
CA THR A 64 -1.87 0.33 -2.68
C THR A 64 -1.66 -0.35 -1.32
N ASN A 65 -1.63 -1.69 -1.29
CA ASN A 65 -1.21 -2.45 -0.11
C ASN A 65 0.24 -2.18 0.28
N VAL A 66 1.16 -2.04 -0.69
CA VAL A 66 2.57 -1.68 -0.43
C VAL A 66 2.68 -0.27 0.13
N VAL A 67 1.85 0.66 -0.35
CA VAL A 67 1.77 2.02 0.18
C VAL A 67 1.20 2.05 1.61
N GLY A 68 0.34 1.09 1.95
CA GLY A 68 -0.12 0.86 3.33
C GLY A 68 -1.62 0.56 3.47
N LEU A 69 -2.41 0.70 2.41
CA LEU A 69 -3.84 0.38 2.43
C LEU A 69 -4.28 -0.29 1.12
N PRO A 70 -4.65 -1.57 1.12
CA PRO A 70 -5.18 -2.25 -0.07
C PRO A 70 -6.54 -1.67 -0.45
N LEU A 71 -6.55 -0.69 -1.36
CA LEU A 71 -7.75 0.10 -1.66
C LEU A 71 -8.86 -0.74 -2.26
N TYR A 72 -8.53 -1.68 -3.15
CA TYR A 72 -9.53 -2.56 -3.76
C TYR A 72 -10.30 -3.37 -2.71
N GLU A 73 -9.59 -4.03 -1.80
CA GLU A 73 -10.20 -4.83 -0.75
C GLU A 73 -10.91 -3.95 0.28
N THR A 74 -10.40 -2.75 0.53
CA THR A 74 -11.01 -1.79 1.45
C THR A 74 -12.35 -1.29 0.91
N THR A 75 -12.41 -0.87 -0.35
CA THR A 75 -13.66 -0.42 -0.98
C THR A 75 -14.65 -1.56 -1.11
N ALA A 76 -14.19 -2.77 -1.43
CA ALA A 76 -15.04 -3.96 -1.50
C ALA A 76 -15.66 -4.32 -0.13
N LEU A 77 -14.89 -4.27 0.97
CA LEU A 77 -15.42 -4.52 2.31
C LEU A 77 -16.47 -3.47 2.71
N LEU A 78 -16.20 -2.20 2.46
CA LEU A 78 -17.14 -1.11 2.77
C LEU A 78 -18.42 -1.23 1.96
N ALA A 79 -18.31 -1.42 0.64
CA ALA A 79 -19.47 -1.61 -0.23
C ALA A 79 -20.29 -2.84 0.17
N GLY A 80 -19.63 -3.94 0.56
CA GLY A 80 -20.28 -5.17 1.04
C GLY A 80 -21.07 -5.02 2.35
N GLU A 81 -20.76 -4.01 3.17
CA GLU A 81 -21.54 -3.65 4.37
C GLU A 81 -22.52 -2.48 4.10
N GLY A 82 -22.75 -2.12 2.84
CA GLY A 82 -23.76 -1.14 2.42
C GLY A 82 -23.31 0.32 2.49
N PHE A 83 -22.03 0.59 2.73
CA PHE A 83 -21.51 1.96 2.70
C PHE A 83 -21.45 2.49 1.26
N LYS A 84 -21.90 3.73 1.06
CA LYS A 84 -21.89 4.40 -0.25
C LYS A 84 -20.51 4.96 -0.61
N VAL A 85 -19.54 4.08 -0.84
CA VAL A 85 -18.12 4.43 -1.07
C VAL A 85 -17.93 5.42 -2.24
N HIS A 86 -18.76 5.33 -3.28
CA HIS A 86 -18.63 6.14 -4.49
C HIS A 86 -19.48 7.41 -4.48
N ALA A 87 -20.34 7.63 -3.48
CA ALA A 87 -21.26 8.77 -3.46
C ALA A 87 -20.53 10.12 -3.39
N SER A 88 -19.34 10.18 -2.78
CA SER A 88 -18.51 11.38 -2.70
C SER A 88 -17.61 11.61 -3.93
N TRP A 89 -17.59 10.69 -4.89
CA TRP A 89 -16.73 10.84 -6.08
C TRP A 89 -17.34 11.84 -7.07
N LEU A 90 -18.66 12.01 -7.04
CA LEU A 90 -19.38 13.01 -7.86
C LEU A 90 -19.13 14.45 -7.38
N THR A 91 -18.68 14.64 -6.15
CA THR A 91 -18.35 15.95 -5.57
C THR A 91 -16.86 16.26 -5.58
N ALA A 92 -16.01 15.30 -5.98
CA ALA A 92 -14.59 15.55 -6.18
C ALA A 92 -14.41 16.42 -7.44
N ARG A 93 -14.23 17.73 -7.23
CA ARG A 93 -13.88 18.65 -8.33
C ARG A 93 -12.51 18.26 -8.91
N PRO A 94 -12.34 18.35 -10.24
CA PRO A 94 -11.06 18.09 -10.89
C PRO A 94 -9.96 19.04 -10.42
#